data_AF-A0A0R3TIV8-F1
#
_entry.id   AF-A0A0R3TIV8-F1
#
_cell.length_a   1.000
_cell.length_b   1.000
_cell.length_c   1.000
_cell.angle_alpha   90.00
_cell.angle_beta   90.00
_cell.angle_gamma   90.00
#
_symmetry.space_group_name_H-M   'P 1'
#
loop_
_entity.id
_entity.type
_entity.pdbx_description
1 polymer ?
#
loop_
_entity_poly.entity_id
_entity_poly.type
_entity_poly.pdbx_seq_one_letter_code
_entity_poly.pdbx_strand_id
1 'polypeptide(L)'
;MKSDASAIFIAASCIFVAQQQNVELDAGKIVIIIILSFAYVSALPNIPSASVVAVVTILSSVGVNAKGASLLFAVEFINDRLRSGGVALSHLYCAVFTYHAVEKDFKNIKETDKVGDDGDAESFDGEVVN
;
A
#
# COMPACT_ATOMS: atom_id res chain seq x y z
N MET A 1 -7.84 8.14 -7.01
CA MET A 1 -6.76 9.15 -6.92
C MET A 1 -6.96 9.92 -5.62
N LYS A 2 -6.28 9.53 -4.54
CA LYS A 2 -6.38 10.15 -3.21
C LYS A 2 -5.00 10.05 -2.55
N SER A 3 -4.04 10.77 -3.10
CA SER A 3 -2.62 10.69 -2.73
C SER A 3 -2.11 11.97 -2.06
N ASP A 4 -3.02 12.79 -1.54
CA ASP A 4 -2.73 14.06 -0.85
C ASP A 4 -1.75 13.86 0.32
N ALA A 5 -1.90 12.74 1.05
CA ALA A 5 -1.03 12.40 2.17
C ALA A 5 0.44 12.20 1.76
N SER A 6 0.67 11.57 0.60
CA SER A 6 2.03 11.33 0.09
C SER A 6 2.68 12.63 -0.40
N ALA A 7 1.90 13.50 -1.06
CA ALA A 7 2.40 14.78 -1.55
C ALA A 7 2.80 15.72 -0.41
N ILE A 8 1.97 15.81 0.63
CA ILE A 8 2.26 16.64 1.80
C ILE A 8 3.50 16.12 2.53
N PHE A 9 3.65 14.80 2.67
CA PHE A 9 4.80 14.19 3.31
C PHE A 9 6.12 14.49 2.58
N ILE A 10 6.15 14.35 1.25
CA ILE A 10 7.33 14.63 0.43
C ILE A 10 7.70 16.12 0.52
N ALA A 11 6.72 17.01 0.34
CA ALA A 11 6.95 18.45 0.42
C ALA A 11 7.46 18.89 1.81
N ALA A 12 6.85 18.40 2.90
CA ALA A 12 7.27 18.68 4.27
C ALA A 12 8.70 18.17 4.55
N SER A 13 9.03 16.97 4.07
CA SER A 13 10.37 16.38 4.23
C SER A 13 11.44 17.22 3.51
N CYS A 14 11.17 17.69 2.29
CA CYS A 14 12.08 18.56 1.54
C CYS A 14 12.36 19.88 2.28
N ILE A 15 11.31 20.51 2.81
CA ILE A 15 11.44 21.78 3.56
C ILE A 15 12.24 21.56 4.84
N PHE A 16 11.94 20.49 5.59
CA PHE A 16 12.64 20.14 6.82
C PHE A 16 14.14 19.92 6.60
N VAL A 17 14.52 19.18 5.54
CA VAL A 17 15.93 18.93 5.22
C VAL A 17 16.65 20.22 4.79
N ALA A 18 15.99 21.08 4.01
CA ALA A 18 16.55 22.37 3.61
C ALA A 18 16.77 23.31 4.82
N GLN A 19 15.86 23.29 5.79
CA GLN A 19 16.02 24.03 7.05
C GLN A 19 17.19 23.49 7.90
N GLN A 20 17.37 22.17 8.00
CA GLN A 20 18.50 21.59 8.75
C GLN A 20 19.87 22.00 8.20
N GLN A 21 19.98 22.26 6.90
CA GLN A 21 21.23 22.67 6.26
C GLN A 21 21.42 24.21 6.22
N ASN A 22 20.55 24.99 6.87
CA ASN A 22 20.55 26.46 6.80
C ASN A 22 20.51 26.99 5.35
N VAL A 23 19.77 26.31 4.47
CA VAL A 23 19.58 26.79 3.09
C VAL A 23 18.45 27.82 3.07
N GLU A 24 18.70 28.98 2.49
CA GLU A 24 17.64 29.95 2.21
C GLU A 24 16.68 29.40 1.14
N LEU A 25 15.49 29.01 1.59
CA LEU A 25 14.36 28.71 0.72
C LEU A 25 13.78 30.02 0.19
N ASP A 26 14.04 30.29 -1.08
CA ASP A 26 13.37 31.34 -1.84
C ASP A 26 11.99 30.87 -2.32
N ALA A 27 11.08 31.80 -2.61
CA ALA A 27 9.74 31.50 -3.11
C ALA A 27 9.78 30.62 -4.39
N GLY A 28 10.75 30.83 -5.27
CA GLY A 28 10.92 29.99 -6.46
C GLY A 28 11.25 28.53 -6.14
N LYS A 29 12.06 28.30 -5.11
CA LYS A 29 12.42 26.94 -4.65
C LYS A 29 11.21 26.20 -4.08
N ILE A 30 10.35 26.90 -3.34
CA ILE A 30 9.13 26.32 -2.76
C ILE A 30 8.16 25.88 -3.87
N VAL A 31 7.97 26.71 -4.90
CA VAL A 31 7.11 26.36 -6.05
C VAL A 31 7.62 25.12 -6.77
N ILE A 32 8.94 25.01 -6.98
CA ILE A 32 9.56 23.84 -7.60
C ILE A 32 9.32 22.58 -6.76
N ILE A 33 9.51 22.65 -5.44
CA ILE A 33 9.25 21.51 -4.53
C ILE A 33 7.79 21.04 -4.64
N ILE A 34 6.83 21.96 -4.67
CA ILE A 34 5.40 21.62 -4.76
C ILE A 34 5.08 20.94 -6.09
N ILE A 35 5.48 21.53 -7.21
CA ILE A 35 5.20 20.98 -8.55
C ILE A 35 5.85 19.61 -8.71
N LEU A 36 7.10 19.47 -8.28
CA LEU A 36 7.85 18.23 -8.43
C LEU A 36 7.32 17.14 -7.49
N SER A 37 6.92 17.49 -6.27
CA SER A 37 6.22 16.59 -5.35
C SER A 37 4.89 16.08 -5.94
N PHE A 38 4.11 16.95 -6.59
CA PHE A 38 2.85 16.59 -7.22
C PHE A 38 3.05 15.65 -8.42
N ALA A 39 4.03 15.98 -9.28
CA ALA A 39 4.43 15.14 -10.41
C ALA A 39 4.87 13.76 -9.93
N TYR A 40 5.66 13.71 -8.87
CA TYR A 40 6.20 12.48 -8.33
C TYR A 40 5.14 11.54 -7.75
N VAL A 41 4.19 12.10 -7.01
CA VAL A 41 3.06 11.33 -6.43
C VAL A 41 2.15 10.72 -7.50
N SER A 42 2.06 11.34 -8.68
CA SER A 42 1.33 10.79 -9.82
C SER A 42 2.17 9.78 -10.61
N ALA A 43 3.49 9.98 -10.65
CA ALA A 43 4.41 9.18 -11.45
C ALA A 43 4.84 7.87 -10.77
N LEU A 44 4.75 7.79 -9.44
CA LEU A 44 5.25 6.62 -8.73
C LEU A 44 4.29 5.42 -8.75
N PRO A 45 4.73 4.27 -9.28
CA PRO A 45 4.11 3.00 -8.96
C PRO A 45 4.34 2.69 -7.47
N ASN A 46 3.47 1.88 -6.87
CA ASN A 46 3.54 1.46 -5.47
C ASN A 46 4.76 0.54 -5.21
N ILE A 47 5.97 1.09 -5.29
CA ILE A 47 7.24 0.38 -5.16
C ILE A 47 7.87 0.77 -3.82
N PRO A 48 8.17 -0.20 -2.93
CA PRO A 48 8.91 0.07 -1.70
C PRO A 48 10.28 0.70 -2.01
N SER A 49 10.68 1.69 -1.22
CA SER A 49 11.90 2.52 -1.38
C SER A 49 11.88 3.61 -2.46
N ALA A 50 10.76 3.82 -3.15
CA ALA A 50 10.70 4.86 -4.17
C ALA A 50 10.78 6.28 -3.55
N SER A 51 10.16 6.53 -2.39
CA SER A 51 10.04 7.89 -1.84
C SER A 51 11.37 8.57 -1.49
N VAL A 52 12.43 7.84 -1.11
CA VAL A 52 13.76 8.46 -0.93
C VAL A 52 14.32 9.01 -2.24
N VAL A 53 14.15 8.28 -3.35
CA VAL A 53 14.60 8.72 -4.67
C VAL A 53 13.88 10.02 -5.07
N ALA A 54 12.60 10.17 -4.68
CA ALA A 54 11.83 11.40 -4.82
C ALA A 54 12.55 12.58 -4.19
N VAL A 55 12.81 12.44 -2.89
CA VAL A 55 13.25 13.55 -2.06
C VAL A 55 14.65 13.94 -2.49
N VAL A 56 15.52 12.97 -2.78
CA VAL A 56 16.86 13.22 -3.34
C VAL A 56 16.78 13.90 -4.71
N THR A 57 15.89 13.47 -5.60
CA THR A 57 15.72 14.10 -6.93
C THR A 57 15.19 15.53 -6.80
N ILE A 58 14.23 15.77 -5.90
CA ILE A 58 13.69 17.10 -5.64
C ILE A 58 14.78 18.01 -5.08
N LEU A 59 15.50 17.59 -4.03
CA LEU A 59 16.61 18.36 -3.45
C LEU A 59 17.71 18.66 -4.47
N SER A 60 18.07 17.69 -5.31
CA SER A 60 19.03 17.88 -6.39
C SER A 60 18.54 18.91 -7.41
N SER A 61 17.24 18.95 -7.69
CA SER A 61 16.63 19.96 -8.59
C SER A 61 16.65 21.37 -8.00
N VAL A 62 16.77 21.52 -6.68
CA VAL A 62 16.87 22.84 -6.01
C VAL A 62 18.32 23.24 -5.70
N GLY A 63 19.31 22.42 -6.11
CA GLY A 63 20.73 22.67 -5.89
C GLY A 63 21.22 22.37 -4.46
N VAL A 64 20.44 21.63 -3.68
CA VAL A 64 20.77 21.29 -2.28
C VAL A 64 21.37 19.89 -2.23
N ASN A 65 22.62 19.78 -1.77
CA ASN A 65 23.29 18.49 -1.63
C ASN A 65 22.78 17.75 -0.38
N ALA A 66 22.21 16.56 -0.56
CA ALA A 66 21.59 15.75 0.49
C ALA A 66 22.61 15.11 1.47
N LYS A 67 23.50 15.92 2.05
CA LYS A 67 24.39 15.53 3.18
C LYS A 67 23.62 15.02 4.40
N GLY A 68 22.30 15.22 4.48
CA GLY A 68 21.39 14.71 5.53
C GLY A 68 20.72 13.37 5.20
N ALA A 69 21.30 12.53 4.34
CA ALA A 69 20.70 11.26 3.89
C ALA A 69 20.32 10.29 5.03
N SER A 70 20.97 10.37 6.20
CA SER A 70 20.65 9.53 7.37
C SER A 70 19.24 9.77 7.91
N LEU A 71 18.78 11.02 7.93
CA LEU A 71 17.46 11.40 8.43
C LEU A 71 16.37 11.01 7.42
N LEU A 72 16.67 11.16 6.12
CA LEU A 72 15.82 10.64 5.05
C LEU A 72 15.64 9.13 5.13
N PHE A 73 16.70 8.39 5.45
CA PHE A 73 16.63 6.94 5.59
C PHE A 73 15.78 6.51 6.80
N ALA A 74 15.89 7.22 7.93
CA ALA A 74 15.07 6.96 9.12
C ALA A 74 13.57 7.21 8.87
N VAL A 75 13.26 8.27 8.13
CA VAL A 75 11.89 8.63 7.75
C VAL A 75 11.31 7.65 6.73
N GLU A 76 12.10 7.20 5.76
CA GLU A 76 11.71 6.14 4.82
C GLU A 76 11.34 4.85 5.54
N PHE A 77 12.15 4.44 6.53
CA PHE A 77 11.87 3.25 7.33
C PHE A 77 10.50 3.33 8.00
N ILE A 78 10.14 4.48 8.58
CA ILE A 78 8.84 4.68 9.23
C ILE A 78 7.71 4.72 8.19
N ASN A 79 7.91 5.44 7.09
CA ASN A 79 6.93 5.57 6.02
C ASN A 79 6.63 4.21 5.35
N ASP A 80 7.65 3.39 5.16
CA ASP A 80 7.51 2.04 4.60
C ASP A 80 6.69 1.13 5.51
N ARG A 81 6.91 1.22 6.82
CA ARG A 81 6.14 0.47 7.83
C ARG A 81 4.68 0.92 7.89
N LEU A 82 4.41 2.22 7.83
CA LEU A 82 3.03 2.74 7.85
C LEU A 82 2.25 2.35 6.59
N ARG A 83 2.88 2.47 5.42
CA ARG A 83 2.27 2.09 4.13
C ARG A 83 1.96 0.60 4.07
N SER A 84 2.96 -0.24 4.36
CA SER A 84 2.79 -1.69 4.33
C SER A 84 1.78 -2.17 5.39
N GLY A 85 1.83 -1.58 6.60
CA GLY A 85 0.86 -1.85 7.66
C GLY A 85 -0.58 -1.47 7.28
N GLY A 86 -0.79 -0.29 6.70
CA GLY A 86 -2.12 0.16 6.26
C GLY A 86 -2.71 -0.73 5.16
N VAL A 87 -1.89 -1.13 4.18
CA VAL A 87 -2.31 -2.06 3.12
C VAL A 87 -2.64 -3.44 3.72
N ALA A 88 -1.80 -3.99 4.58
CA ALA A 88 -2.04 -5.28 5.22
C ALA A 88 -3.32 -5.30 6.07
N LEU A 89 -3.55 -4.26 6.88
CA LEU A 89 -4.78 -4.13 7.68
C LEU A 89 -6.04 -4.04 6.81
N SER A 90 -5.96 -3.35 5.67
CA SER A 90 -7.10 -3.26 4.74
C SER A 90 -7.45 -4.61 4.10
N HIS A 91 -6.45 -5.41 3.74
CA HIS A 91 -6.68 -6.76 3.21
C HIS A 91 -7.25 -7.70 4.27
N LEU A 92 -6.75 -7.62 5.51
CA LEU A 92 -7.29 -8.38 6.63
C LEU A 92 -8.76 -8.00 6.90
N TYR A 93 -9.06 -6.71 6.92
CA TYR A 93 -10.42 -6.21 7.10
C TYR A 93 -11.36 -6.70 5.99
N CYS A 94 -10.93 -6.61 4.71
CA CYS A 94 -11.69 -7.14 3.59
C CYS A 94 -11.95 -8.65 3.73
N ALA A 95 -10.93 -9.44 4.09
CA ALA A 95 -11.08 -10.89 4.25
C ALA A 95 -12.07 -11.27 5.36
N VAL A 96 -12.05 -10.54 6.48
CA VAL A 96 -13.00 -10.75 7.58
C VAL A 96 -14.41 -10.30 7.18
N PHE A 97 -14.52 -9.14 6.53
CA PHE A 97 -15.80 -8.62 6.06
C PHE A 97 -16.46 -9.55 5.04
N THR A 98 -15.70 -10.06 4.06
CA THR A 98 -16.23 -10.99 3.05
C THR A 98 -16.62 -12.32 3.66
N TYR A 99 -15.86 -12.85 4.64
CA TYR A 99 -16.24 -14.05 5.37
C TYR A 99 -17.59 -13.87 6.08
N HIS A 100 -17.79 -12.77 6.79
CA HIS A 100 -19.03 -12.49 7.50
C HIS A 100 -20.21 -12.20 6.54
N ALA A 101 -19.95 -11.57 5.40
CA ALA A 101 -20.98 -11.28 4.39
C ALA A 101 -21.48 -12.56 3.69
N VAL A 102 -20.58 -13.50 3.41
CA VAL A 102 -20.88 -14.74 2.68
C VAL A 102 -21.27 -15.89 3.63
N GLU A 103 -21.13 -15.75 4.95
CA GLU A 103 -21.47 -16.80 5.93
C GLU A 103 -22.90 -17.36 5.75
N LYS A 104 -23.87 -16.51 5.36
CA LYS A 104 -25.25 -16.92 5.08
C LYS A 104 -25.37 -17.75 3.81
N ASP A 105 -24.66 -17.39 2.75
CA ASP A 105 -24.63 -18.15 1.49
C ASP A 105 -23.84 -19.45 1.65
N PHE A 106 -22.75 -19.45 2.44
CA PHE A 106 -21.97 -20.66 2.73
C PHE A 106 -22.73 -21.70 3.57
N LYS A 107 -23.61 -21.25 4.49
CA LYS A 107 -24.52 -22.15 5.23
C LYS A 107 -25.57 -22.76 4.31
N ASN A 108 -26.16 -21.99 3.40
CA ASN A 108 -27.13 -22.49 2.42
C ASN A 108 -26.49 -23.49 1.44
N ILE A 109 -25.24 -23.28 1.02
CA ILE A 109 -24.51 -24.23 0.15
C ILE A 109 -24.20 -25.53 0.93
N LYS A 110 -23.75 -25.45 2.19
CA LYS A 110 -23.52 -26.64 3.03
C LYS A 110 -24.79 -27.42 3.34
N GLU A 111 -25.94 -26.77 3.50
CA GLU A 111 -27.23 -27.47 3.67
C GLU A 111 -27.69 -28.10 2.35
N THR A 112 -27.45 -27.45 1.20
CA THR A 112 -27.80 -28.00 -0.11
C THR A 112 -26.93 -29.20 -0.50
N ASP A 113 -25.63 -29.19 -0.16
CA ASP A 113 -24.72 -30.32 -0.38
C ASP A 113 -25.03 -31.50 0.55
N LYS A 114 -25.53 -31.25 1.77
CA LYS A 114 -25.93 -32.34 2.68
C LYS A 114 -27.27 -32.99 2.32
N VAL A 115 -28.15 -32.29 1.62
CA VAL A 115 -29.41 -32.88 1.11
C VAL A 115 -29.16 -33.75 -0.13
N GLY A 116 -27.97 -33.68 -0.75
CA GLY A 116 -27.58 -34.50 -1.90
C GLY A 116 -26.92 -35.84 -1.59
N ASP A 117 -26.59 -36.16 -0.32
CA ASP A 117 -25.79 -37.33 0.05
C ASP A 117 -26.55 -38.40 0.87
N ASP A 118 -27.81 -38.14 1.27
CA ASP A 118 -28.62 -39.08 2.06
C ASP A 118 -29.55 -39.97 1.19
N GLY A 119 -29.17 -40.23 -0.08
CA GLY A 119 -30.12 -40.61 -1.12
C GLY A 119 -29.89 -41.88 -1.94
N ASP A 120 -28.82 -42.69 -1.76
CA ASP A 120 -28.64 -43.94 -2.51
C ASP A 120 -27.50 -44.83 -1.99
N ALA A 121 -27.66 -45.32 -0.75
CA ALA A 121 -27.01 -46.54 -0.32
C ALA A 121 -27.88 -47.76 -0.68
N GLU A 122 -27.95 -48.14 -1.95
CA GLU A 122 -28.47 -49.47 -2.35
C GLU A 122 -27.39 -50.31 -3.05
N SER A 123 -26.87 -51.26 -2.26
CA SER A 123 -26.46 -52.62 -2.64
C SER A 123 -25.90 -52.84 -4.05
N PHE A 124 -24.58 -52.84 -4.17
CA PHE A 124 -23.88 -53.66 -5.16
C PHE A 124 -23.72 -55.08 -4.62
N ASP A 125 -24.76 -55.90 -4.81
CA ASP A 125 -24.65 -57.36 -4.69
C ASP A 125 -24.17 -57.93 -6.03
N GLY A 126 -23.23 -58.87 -5.95
CA GLY A 126 -22.43 -59.31 -7.09
C GLY A 126 -23.18 -60.21 -8.07
N GLU A 127 -22.82 -60.11 -9.35
CA GLU A 127 -22.94 -61.24 -10.27
C GLU A 127 -21.76 -61.25 -11.24
N VAL A 128 -20.89 -62.25 -11.03
CA VAL A 128 -19.84 -62.66 -11.96
C VAL A 128 -20.53 -63.50 -13.02
N VAL A 129 -20.53 -63.05 -14.28
CA VAL A 129 -20.99 -63.87 -15.41
C VAL A 129 -19.85 -64.00 -16.42
N ASN A 130 -19.49 -65.26 -16.65
CA ASN A 130 -18.52 -65.76 -17.63
C ASN A 130 -18.77 -65.26 -19.05
#